data_AF-A0A536ZJH4-F1
#
_entry.id   AF-A0A536ZJH4-F1
#
_cell.length_a   1.000
_cell.length_b   1.000
_cell.length_c   1.000
_cell.angle_alpha   90.00
_cell.angle_beta   90.00
_cell.angle_gamma   90.00
#
_symmetry.space_group_name_H-M   'P 1'
#
loop_
_entity.id
_entity.type
_entity.pdbx_description
1 polymer ?
#
loop_
_entity_poly.entity_id
_entity_poly.type
_entity_poly.pdbx_seq_one_letter_code
_entity_poly.pdbx_strand_id
1 'polypeptide(L)'
;VLGHKISERGASGGVERLGAAMAIAFLFIIPIGFVQALKAFGAVELVLAGIGVGVCSSVIPYVCDQLAMSRLPRTSFALMLALLPATATIIGAIILAQIPSVRDVTGVLLVMLGIAIHKPAALEASR
;
A
#
# COMPACT_ATOMS: atom_id res chain seq x y z
N VAL A 1 14.49 2.96 -20.58
CA VAL A 1 13.98 3.74 -21.73
C VAL A 1 12.45 3.84 -21.75
N LEU A 2 11.69 2.74 -21.64
CA LEU A 2 10.21 2.79 -21.64
C LEU A 2 9.61 3.56 -20.45
N GLY A 3 10.07 3.26 -19.22
CA GLY A 3 9.60 3.95 -18.01
C GLY A 3 9.89 5.45 -17.98
N HIS A 4 11.02 5.87 -18.57
CA HIS A 4 11.41 7.28 -18.69
C HIS A 4 10.49 8.06 -19.64
N LYS A 5 10.16 7.48 -20.81
CA LYS A 5 9.19 8.07 -21.77
C LYS A 5 7.76 8.13 -21.22
N ILE A 6 7.40 7.23 -20.31
CA ILE A 6 6.08 7.24 -19.65
C ILE A 6 6.02 8.34 -18.57
N SER A 7 7.13 8.64 -17.90
CA SER A 7 7.20 9.74 -16.93
C SER A 7 7.20 11.14 -17.54
N GLU A 8 7.64 11.30 -18.80
CA GLU A 8 7.70 12.59 -19.50
C GLU A 8 6.33 13.16 -19.88
N ARG A 9 5.27 12.34 -19.95
CA ARG A 9 3.92 12.78 -20.34
C ARG A 9 3.15 13.55 -19.25
N GLY A 10 3.80 13.91 -18.15
CA GLY A 10 3.22 14.75 -17.11
C GLY A 10 2.35 13.99 -16.11
N ALA A 11 2.50 14.33 -14.84
CA ALA A 11 1.84 13.69 -13.69
C ALA A 11 0.43 14.23 -13.40
N SER A 12 -0.29 14.73 -14.40
CA SER A 12 -1.69 15.12 -14.25
C SER A 12 -2.58 13.89 -14.45
N GLY A 13 -2.91 13.20 -13.36
CA GLY A 13 -3.85 12.07 -13.36
C GLY A 13 -3.37 10.86 -12.54
N GLY A 14 -2.87 11.11 -11.31
CA GLY A 14 -2.32 10.06 -10.45
C GLY A 14 -3.32 8.94 -10.14
N VAL A 15 -4.60 9.28 -9.97
CA VAL A 15 -5.67 8.33 -9.67
C VAL A 15 -6.08 7.55 -10.92
N GLU A 16 -6.13 8.20 -12.08
CA GLU A 16 -6.46 7.59 -13.36
C GLU A 16 -5.39 6.57 -13.78
N ARG A 17 -4.11 6.91 -13.62
CA ARG A 17 -2.99 6.00 -13.86
C ARG A 17 -2.99 4.82 -12.88
N LEU A 18 -3.33 5.07 -11.62
CA LEU A 18 -3.51 4.00 -10.63
C LEU A 18 -4.65 3.07 -11.03
N GLY A 19 -5.80 3.61 -11.46
CA GLY A 19 -6.92 2.82 -11.96
C GLY A 19 -6.55 1.94 -13.16
N ALA A 20 -5.80 2.49 -14.12
CA ALA A 20 -5.28 1.72 -15.25
C ALA A 20 -4.32 0.60 -14.78
N ALA A 21 -3.43 0.88 -13.83
CA ALA A 21 -2.54 -0.13 -13.26
C ALA A 21 -3.31 -1.24 -12.51
N MET A 22 -4.36 -0.89 -11.78
CA MET A 22 -5.24 -1.84 -11.09
C MET A 22 -6.02 -2.72 -12.07
N ALA A 23 -6.51 -2.17 -13.18
CA ALA A 23 -7.16 -2.94 -14.24
C ALA A 23 -6.18 -3.96 -14.88
N ILE A 24 -4.94 -3.54 -15.14
CA ILE A 24 -3.90 -4.44 -15.64
C ILE A 24 -3.60 -5.53 -14.60
N ALA A 25 -3.39 -5.17 -13.33
CA ALA A 25 -3.15 -6.13 -12.26
C ALA A 25 -4.29 -7.15 -12.13
N PHE A 26 -5.54 -6.70 -12.24
CA PHE A 26 -6.71 -7.57 -12.26
C PHE A 26 -6.64 -8.61 -13.38
N LEU A 27 -6.28 -8.21 -14.61
CA LEU A 27 -6.16 -9.15 -15.73
C LEU A 27 -5.08 -10.23 -15.50
N PHE A 28 -4.01 -9.90 -14.78
CA PHE A 28 -2.95 -10.87 -14.45
C PHE A 28 -3.32 -11.77 -13.26
N ILE A 29 -4.06 -11.25 -12.29
CA ILE A 29 -4.41 -11.98 -11.06
C ILE A 29 -5.65 -12.86 -11.26
N ILE A 30 -6.61 -12.43 -12.08
CA ILE A 30 -7.87 -13.15 -12.24
C ILE A 30 -7.71 -14.62 -12.65
N PRO A 31 -6.78 -15.03 -13.55
CA PRO A 31 -6.64 -16.44 -13.92
C PRO A 31 -6.26 -17.33 -12.73
N ILE A 32 -5.54 -16.78 -11.74
CA ILE A 32 -5.07 -17.52 -10.56
C ILE A 32 -6.24 -17.79 -9.60
N GLY A 33 -7.18 -16.84 -9.48
CA GLY A 33 -8.29 -16.89 -8.51
C GLY A 33 -9.67 -17.13 -9.12
N PHE A 34 -9.78 -17.30 -10.44
CA PHE A 34 -11.06 -17.27 -11.16
C PHE A 34 -12.06 -18.32 -10.65
N VAL A 35 -11.59 -19.56 -10.46
CA VAL A 35 -12.44 -20.67 -10.01
C VAL A 35 -12.93 -20.45 -8.57
N GLN A 36 -12.10 -19.86 -7.71
CA GLN A 36 -12.46 -19.52 -6.33
C GLN A 36 -13.46 -18.36 -6.31
N ALA A 37 -13.24 -17.33 -7.13
CA ALA A 37 -14.15 -16.19 -7.28
C ALA A 37 -15.53 -16.62 -7.78
N LEU A 38 -15.59 -17.56 -8.74
CA LEU A 38 -16.85 -18.12 -9.24
C LEU A 38 -17.75 -18.71 -8.15
N LYS A 39 -17.15 -19.39 -7.17
CA LYS A 39 -17.88 -19.97 -6.03
C LYS A 39 -18.49 -18.89 -5.13
N ALA A 40 -17.85 -17.72 -5.03
CA ALA A 40 -18.31 -16.62 -4.20
C ALA A 40 -19.47 -15.83 -4.83
N PHE A 41 -19.59 -15.80 -6.17
CA PHE A 41 -20.66 -15.04 -6.86
C PHE A 41 -22.07 -15.56 -6.58
N GLY A 42 -22.23 -16.79 -6.09
CA GLY A 42 -23.52 -17.33 -5.66
C GLY A 42 -24.05 -16.70 -4.36
N ALA A 43 -23.22 -15.96 -3.61
CA ALA A 43 -23.58 -15.34 -2.35
C ALA A 43 -23.38 -13.82 -2.41
N VAL A 44 -24.49 -13.08 -2.49
CA VAL A 44 -24.49 -11.60 -2.61
C VAL A 44 -23.70 -10.95 -1.47
N GLU A 45 -23.85 -11.46 -0.23
CA GLU A 45 -23.11 -10.97 0.94
C GLU A 45 -21.58 -11.06 0.76
N LEU A 46 -21.07 -12.15 0.20
CA LEU A 46 -19.63 -12.31 -0.03
C LEU A 46 -19.12 -11.37 -1.13
N VAL A 47 -19.94 -11.13 -2.15
CA VAL A 47 -19.63 -10.16 -3.21
C VAL A 47 -19.57 -8.75 -2.64
N LEU A 48 -20.56 -8.36 -1.84
CA LEU A 48 -20.59 -7.04 -1.18
C LEU A 48 -19.42 -6.88 -0.19
N ALA A 49 -19.13 -7.91 0.61
CA ALA A 49 -17.97 -7.92 1.49
C ALA A 49 -16.66 -7.79 0.70
N GLY A 50 -16.51 -8.50 -0.42
CA GLY A 50 -15.33 -8.39 -1.29
C GLY A 50 -15.16 -7.00 -1.88
N ILE A 51 -16.25 -6.37 -2.33
CA ILE A 51 -16.24 -4.97 -2.80
C ILE A 51 -15.83 -4.05 -1.64
N GLY A 52 -16.43 -4.21 -0.47
CA GLY A 52 -16.10 -3.43 0.73
C GLY A 52 -14.63 -3.54 1.12
N VAL A 53 -14.09 -4.75 1.15
CA VAL A 53 -12.66 -4.99 1.40
C VAL A 53 -11.80 -4.31 0.34
N GLY A 54 -12.12 -4.45 -0.95
CA GLY A 54 -11.35 -3.81 -2.03
C GLY A 54 -11.35 -2.28 -1.95
N VAL A 55 -12.51 -1.68 -1.67
CA VAL A 55 -12.65 -0.23 -1.52
C VAL A 55 -11.89 0.27 -0.30
N CYS A 56 -12.08 -0.36 0.86
CA CYS A 56 -11.48 0.08 2.12
C CYS A 56 -9.98 -0.18 2.20
N SER A 57 -9.48 -1.29 1.63
CA SER A 57 -8.05 -1.66 1.71
C SER A 57 -7.19 -1.16 0.56
N SER A 58 -7.80 -0.88 -0.62
CA SER A 58 -7.05 -0.49 -1.81
C SER A 58 -7.46 0.88 -2.32
N VAL A 59 -8.73 1.08 -2.68
CA VAL A 59 -9.16 2.34 -3.35
C VAL A 59 -8.94 3.55 -2.44
N ILE A 60 -9.47 3.54 -1.22
CA ILE A 60 -9.35 4.66 -0.30
C ILE A 60 -7.88 4.92 0.08
N PRO A 61 -7.10 3.91 0.54
CA PRO A 61 -5.70 4.14 0.93
C PRO A 61 -4.84 4.62 -0.24
N TYR A 62 -4.99 4.04 -1.43
CA TYR A 62 -4.16 4.47 -2.57
C TYR A 62 -4.52 5.87 -3.05
N VAL A 63 -5.79 6.27 -3.04
CA VAL A 63 -6.15 7.67 -3.33
C VAL A 63 -5.54 8.61 -2.29
N CYS A 64 -5.63 8.26 -1.00
CA CYS A 64 -4.99 9.01 0.08
C CYS A 64 -3.47 9.10 -0.13
N ASP A 65 -2.80 8.03 -0.53
CA ASP A 65 -1.36 8.00 -0.81
C ASP A 65 -1.01 8.93 -1.98
N GLN A 66 -1.79 8.89 -3.07
CA GLN A 66 -1.56 9.77 -4.22
C GLN A 66 -1.74 11.25 -3.83
N LEU A 67 -2.75 11.55 -3.01
CA LEU A 67 -2.96 12.90 -2.48
C LEU A 67 -1.81 13.30 -1.53
N ALA A 68 -1.36 12.41 -0.65
CA ALA A 68 -0.25 12.65 0.26
C ALA A 68 1.05 12.91 -0.49
N MET A 69 1.36 12.11 -1.52
CA MET A 69 2.53 12.31 -2.39
C MET A 69 2.50 13.64 -3.14
N SER A 70 1.32 14.15 -3.49
CA SER A 70 1.18 15.46 -4.13
C SER A 70 1.38 16.64 -3.17
N ARG A 71 1.30 16.41 -1.85
CA ARG A 71 1.27 17.47 -0.83
C ARG A 71 2.45 17.44 0.15
N LEU A 72 3.08 16.30 0.36
CA LEU A 72 4.14 16.09 1.34
C LEU A 72 5.52 15.97 0.68
N PRO A 73 6.60 16.41 1.35
CA PRO A 73 7.96 16.08 0.95
C PRO A 73 8.16 14.56 0.90
N ARG A 74 8.93 14.09 -0.10
CA ARG A 74 9.20 12.66 -0.32
C ARG A 74 9.73 11.95 0.93
N THR A 75 10.59 12.61 1.70
CA THR A 75 11.16 12.07 2.94
C THR A 75 10.10 11.84 4.01
N SER A 76 9.16 12.77 4.19
CA SER A 76 8.09 12.66 5.19
C SER A 76 7.11 11.54 4.82
N PHE A 77 6.73 11.45 3.54
CA PHE A 77 5.87 10.36 3.06
C PHE A 77 6.55 8.99 3.20
N ALA A 78 7.85 8.91 2.86
CA ALA A 78 8.62 7.68 3.05
C ALA A 78 8.71 7.27 4.53
N LEU A 79 8.84 8.22 5.45
CA LEU A 79 8.81 7.94 6.89
C LEU A 79 7.43 7.41 7.34
N MET A 80 6.33 7.99 6.86
CA MET A 80 4.98 7.48 7.14
C MET A 80 4.81 6.03 6.66
N LEU A 81 5.27 5.72 5.44
CA LEU A 81 5.26 4.36 4.91
C LEU A 81 6.18 3.41 5.69
N ALA A 82 7.31 3.90 6.19
CA ALA A 82 8.23 3.08 6.97
C ALA A 82 7.63 2.65 8.32
N LEU A 83 6.65 3.40 8.85
CA LEU A 83 5.95 3.07 10.10
C LEU A 83 4.82 2.03 9.92
N LEU A 84 4.44 1.69 8.67
CA LEU A 84 3.39 0.71 8.39
C LEU A 84 3.55 -0.62 9.14
N PRO A 85 4.74 -1.24 9.25
CA PRO A 85 4.89 -2.51 9.96
C PRO A 85 4.45 -2.43 11.42
N ALA A 86 4.82 -1.36 12.12
CA ALA A 86 4.43 -1.17 13.52
C ALA A 86 2.91 -0.96 13.63
N THR A 87 2.34 -0.09 12.78
CA THR A 87 0.89 0.15 12.77
C THR A 87 0.11 -1.11 12.39
N ALA A 88 0.57 -1.87 11.40
CA ALA A 88 -0.06 -3.11 10.95
C ALA A 88 -0.06 -4.17 12.06
N THR A 89 1.04 -4.33 12.80
CA THR A 89 1.08 -5.23 13.95
C THR A 89 0.10 -4.83 15.04
N ILE A 90 0.02 -3.54 15.37
CA ILE A 90 -0.92 -3.03 16.38
C ILE A 90 -2.37 -3.25 15.94
N ILE A 91 -2.71 -2.87 14.71
CA ILE A 91 -4.06 -3.02 14.17
C ILE A 91 -4.44 -4.50 14.02
N GLY A 92 -3.52 -5.36 13.57
CA GLY A 92 -3.73 -6.81 13.52
C GLY A 92 -4.02 -7.41 14.90
N ALA A 93 -3.27 -6.98 15.92
CA ALA A 93 -3.50 -7.41 17.29
C ALA A 93 -4.88 -6.97 17.83
N ILE A 94 -5.29 -5.73 17.55
CA ILE A 94 -6.54 -5.16 18.08
C ILE A 94 -7.76 -5.66 17.30
N ILE A 95 -7.73 -5.57 15.97
CA ILE A 95 -8.92 -5.81 15.12
C ILE A 95 -9.07 -7.29 14.77
N LEU A 96 -7.96 -8.01 14.54
CA LEU A 96 -7.99 -9.42 14.16
C LEU A 96 -7.69 -10.36 15.35
N ALA A 97 -7.47 -9.82 16.55
CA ALA A 97 -7.06 -10.58 17.74
C ALA A 97 -5.77 -11.41 17.52
N GLN A 98 -4.90 -10.97 16.61
CA GLN A 98 -3.63 -11.65 16.29
C GLN A 98 -2.55 -11.22 17.28
N ILE A 99 -2.42 -11.92 18.40
CA ILE A 99 -1.38 -11.64 19.39
C ILE A 99 -0.01 -11.92 18.75
N PRO A 100 0.84 -10.89 18.53
CA PRO A 100 2.12 -11.08 17.87
C PRO A 100 3.04 -11.92 18.74
N SER A 101 3.75 -12.85 18.12
CA SER A 101 4.75 -13.65 18.83
C SER A 101 5.97 -12.81 19.18
N VAL A 102 6.80 -13.30 20.10
CA VAL A 102 8.08 -12.66 20.46
C VAL A 102 8.97 -12.45 19.22
N ARG A 103 8.91 -13.37 18.25
CA ARG A 103 9.66 -13.25 17.00
C ARG A 103 9.14 -12.11 16.13
N ASP A 104 7.82 -11.95 16.04
CA ASP A 104 7.19 -10.89 15.25
C ASP A 104 7.53 -9.51 15.83
N VAL A 105 7.39 -9.37 17.15
CA VAL A 105 7.74 -8.13 17.86
C VAL A 105 9.22 -7.80 17.65
N THR A 106 10.10 -8.78 17.77
CA THR A 106 11.54 -8.58 17.55
C THR A 106 11.81 -8.14 16.10
N GLY A 107 11.15 -8.76 15.11
CA GLY A 107 11.27 -8.37 13.71
C GLY A 107 10.84 -6.93 13.46
N VAL A 108 9.69 -6.52 14.00
CA VAL A 108 9.18 -5.14 13.90
C VAL A 108 10.16 -4.17 14.57
N LEU A 109 10.66 -4.48 15.77
CA LEU A 109 11.63 -3.65 16.47
C LEU A 109 12.92 -3.46 15.66
N LEU A 110 13.44 -4.51 15.02
CA LEU A 110 14.62 -4.41 14.16
C LEU A 110 14.37 -3.48 12.97
N VAL A 111 13.21 -3.58 12.31
CA VAL A 111 12.83 -2.67 11.22
C VAL A 111 12.75 -1.23 11.73
N MET A 112 12.11 -0.99 12.88
CA MET A 112 11.99 0.35 13.48
C MET A 112 13.35 0.94 13.87
N LEU A 113 14.27 0.13 14.40
CA LEU A 113 15.64 0.55 14.68
C LEU A 113 16.40 0.92 13.40
N GLY A 114 16.24 0.11 12.34
CA GLY A 114 16.81 0.42 11.03
C GLY A 114 16.33 1.78 10.50
N ILE A 115 15.05 2.08 10.65
CA ILE A 115 14.46 3.37 10.27
C ILE A 115 15.01 4.51 11.15
N ALA A 116 15.11 4.30 12.46
CA ALA A 116 15.61 5.31 13.39
C ALA A 116 17.07 5.70 13.16
N ILE A 117 17.90 4.73 12.74
CA ILE A 117 19.33 4.94 12.45
C ILE A 117 19.52 5.53 11.04
N HIS A 118 18.56 5.34 10.13
CA HIS A 118 18.64 5.86 8.78
C HIS A 118 18.46 7.39 8.74
N LYS A 119 19.56 8.11 8.48
CA LYS A 119 19.51 9.55 8.18
C LYS A 119 19.19 9.77 6.70
N PRO A 120 18.09 10.46 6.34
CA PRO A 120 17.85 10.84 4.96
C PRO A 120 18.97 11.78 4.49
N ALA A 121 19.58 11.48 3.34
CA ALA A 121 20.59 12.31 2.68
C ALA A 121 19.94 13.62 2.19
N ALA A 122 19.73 14.58 3.09
CA ALA A 122 19.16 15.88 2.77
C ALA A 122 19.78 17.02 3.61
N LEU A 123 21.07 16.90 3.94
CA LEU A 123 21.86 18.01 4.50
C LEU A 123 23.04 18.44 3.60
N GLU A 124 23.31 17.74 2.49
CA GLU A 124 24.45 18.05 1.60
C GLU A 124 24.09 18.89 0.37
N ALA A 125 22.81 19.03 0.00
CA ALA A 125 22.39 19.83 -1.17
C ALA A 125 22.08 21.31 -0.85
N SER A 126 22.40 21.77 0.37
CA SER A 126 22.26 23.17 0.82
C SER A 126 23.59 23.75 1.32
N ARG A 127 24.72 23.30 0.75
CA ARG A 127 25.99 24.02 0.80
C ARG A 127 26.51 24.27 -0.61
#